data_AF-A0AAU9JVV6-F1
#
_entry.id   AF-A0AAU9JVV6-F1
#
_cell.length_a   1.000
_cell.length_b   1.000
_cell.length_c   1.000
_cell.angle_alpha   90.00
_cell.angle_beta   90.00
_cell.angle_gamma   90.00
#
_symmetry.space_group_name_H-M   'P 1'
#
loop_
_entity.id
_entity.type
_entity.pdbx_description
1 polymer ?
#
loop_
_entity_poly.entity_id
_entity_poly.type
_entity_poly.pdbx_seq_one_letter_code
_entity_poly.pdbx_strand_id
1 'polypeptide(L)'
;MIASAQYARTIDFCAKYDKAEINTYIELLQASKSNFLTHQNNLLNNYYSWSYCDSSKIVKTSFLSTWDFLNTPKVFYKNLHDEIDLFVENSENLIYNLNRPEDYVDSLQFLISNGFGETFKQVNSSLYGLIDCEKNQIYKLNFTVKLLVIIESALAGTCIIVLIMIVYLISKRYNLLWNFIIQAATVTYFDLVALCIDRLSSVHGVNFNQEYQDAVQKNISKGKKVNFTVSSRYILRLLILFSITIVYYVCVHVYIYPTCEKYLIERPELLATYISRRALTPAIGFWAREAGLQRFGKEFWTLNPYFFSNPEEELDKTLSSFYYLNKQLLQRMQYMSSIVKSNLFEYKNTSTPGFKYGTFWYTNLLFYDAWDLQYDKENFFEASQNLTNSLTQLQQLMTKIYEVIDQTSQNMILEKSNFILYAAVAYVLTIIILYFLYYLPYIEYEMERLSKLQVIISIIPPSIKSEKSPKHYQEASFQITTIK
;
A
#
# COMPACT_ATOMS: atom_id res chain seq x y z
N MET A 1 23.38 -17.76 -10.43
CA MET A 1 23.53 -18.39 -11.76
C MET A 1 24.55 -17.61 -12.58
N ILE A 2 24.26 -16.39 -13.05
CA ILE A 2 25.22 -15.55 -13.81
C ILE A 2 26.59 -15.40 -13.12
N ALA A 3 26.62 -14.98 -11.84
CA ALA A 3 27.89 -14.81 -11.13
C ALA A 3 28.68 -16.12 -11.04
N SER A 4 28.01 -17.24 -10.77
CA SER A 4 28.62 -18.58 -10.71
C SER A 4 29.20 -18.99 -12.06
N ALA A 5 28.50 -18.70 -13.16
CA ALA A 5 28.99 -18.91 -14.52
C ALA A 5 30.23 -18.04 -14.84
N GLN A 6 30.23 -16.78 -14.42
CA GLN A 6 31.39 -15.90 -14.54
C GLN A 6 32.59 -16.42 -13.72
N TYR A 7 32.37 -16.88 -12.49
CA TYR A 7 33.43 -17.44 -11.65
C TYR A 7 33.98 -18.73 -12.25
N ALA A 8 33.12 -19.65 -12.68
CA ALA A 8 33.50 -20.88 -13.37
C ALA A 8 34.38 -20.61 -14.61
N ARG A 9 33.98 -19.65 -15.45
CA ARG A 9 34.78 -19.23 -16.60
C ARG A 9 36.10 -18.58 -16.20
N THR A 10 36.13 -17.82 -15.11
CA THR A 10 37.36 -17.22 -14.58
C THR A 10 38.32 -18.29 -14.06
N ILE A 11 37.80 -19.32 -13.40
CA ILE A 11 38.58 -20.48 -12.94
C ILE A 11 39.21 -21.21 -14.15
N ASP A 12 38.43 -21.54 -15.17
CA ASP A 12 38.94 -22.16 -16.41
C ASP A 12 40.04 -21.32 -17.07
N PHE A 13 39.84 -20.00 -17.10
CA PHE A 13 40.84 -19.08 -17.61
C PHE A 13 42.13 -19.08 -16.78
N CYS A 14 42.03 -19.00 -15.45
CA CYS A 14 43.19 -19.05 -14.55
C CYS A 14 43.93 -20.40 -14.63
N ALA A 15 43.21 -21.51 -14.78
CA ALA A 15 43.78 -22.85 -14.87
C ALA A 15 44.58 -23.05 -16.17
N LYS A 16 44.06 -22.54 -17.30
CA LYS A 16 44.71 -22.69 -18.62
C LYS A 16 45.90 -21.76 -18.84
N TYR A 17 45.95 -20.63 -18.13
CA TYR A 17 46.96 -19.57 -18.35
C TYR A 17 47.82 -19.29 -17.11
N ASP A 18 47.88 -20.24 -16.17
CA ASP A 18 48.78 -20.32 -15.01
C ASP A 18 48.86 -19.03 -14.17
N LYS A 19 47.73 -18.65 -13.56
CA LYS A 19 47.61 -17.41 -12.76
C LYS A 19 47.39 -17.67 -11.26
N ALA A 20 48.08 -16.89 -10.43
CA ALA A 20 48.18 -17.02 -8.98
C ALA A 20 46.90 -16.85 -8.14
N GLU A 21 45.74 -16.49 -8.74
CA GLU A 21 44.50 -16.16 -7.99
C GLU A 21 43.35 -17.17 -8.16
N ILE A 22 43.61 -18.37 -8.67
CA ILE A 22 42.56 -19.38 -8.89
C ILE A 22 41.78 -19.72 -7.61
N ASN A 23 42.46 -19.77 -6.46
CA ASN A 23 41.86 -20.10 -5.16
C ASN A 23 40.77 -19.11 -4.75
N THR A 24 40.97 -17.80 -4.98
CA THR A 24 39.97 -16.77 -4.68
C THR A 24 38.65 -17.03 -5.42
N TYR A 25 38.72 -17.43 -6.70
CA TYR A 25 37.53 -17.71 -7.49
C TYR A 25 36.86 -19.04 -7.11
N ILE A 26 37.64 -20.03 -6.69
CA ILE A 26 37.11 -21.27 -6.10
C ILE A 26 36.32 -20.94 -4.84
N GLU A 27 36.85 -20.12 -3.94
CA GLU A 27 36.16 -19.68 -2.72
C GLU A 27 34.86 -18.93 -3.04
N LEU A 28 34.87 -18.05 -4.04
CA LEU A 28 33.67 -17.33 -4.49
C LEU A 28 32.61 -18.27 -5.09
N LEU A 29 33.02 -19.29 -5.85
CA LEU A 29 32.12 -20.29 -6.39
C LEU A 29 31.52 -21.16 -5.27
N GLN A 30 32.32 -21.55 -4.27
CA GLN A 30 31.85 -22.26 -3.07
C GLN A 30 30.91 -21.40 -2.22
N ALA A 31 31.19 -20.10 -2.07
CA ALA A 31 30.29 -19.18 -1.39
C ALA A 31 28.95 -19.06 -2.13
N SER A 32 28.97 -19.07 -3.47
CA SER A 32 27.74 -19.10 -4.28
C SER A 32 26.88 -20.32 -3.98
N LYS A 33 27.48 -21.50 -3.74
CA LYS A 33 26.76 -22.71 -3.32
C LYS A 33 26.00 -22.49 -2.01
N SER A 34 26.67 -21.97 -0.97
CA SER A 34 26.02 -21.70 0.32
C SER A 34 24.83 -20.76 0.17
N ASN A 35 24.97 -19.74 -0.69
CA ASN A 35 23.90 -18.80 -0.99
C ASN A 35 22.72 -19.48 -1.72
N PHE A 36 23.00 -20.35 -2.70
CA PHE A 36 21.96 -21.11 -3.41
C PHE A 36 21.13 -21.97 -2.45
N LEU A 37 21.78 -22.76 -1.60
CA LEU A 37 21.08 -23.62 -0.63
C LEU A 37 20.24 -22.79 0.36
N THR A 38 20.78 -21.67 0.82
CA THR A 38 20.05 -20.75 1.71
C THR A 38 18.81 -20.18 1.02
N HIS A 39 18.96 -19.70 -0.22
CA HIS A 39 17.84 -19.14 -0.99
C HIS A 39 16.81 -20.21 -1.36
N GLN A 40 17.24 -21.42 -1.70
CA GLN A 40 16.37 -22.57 -2.00
C GLN A 40 15.52 -22.96 -0.78
N ASN A 41 16.12 -23.06 0.40
CA ASN A 41 15.40 -23.29 1.65
C ASN A 41 14.39 -22.18 1.94
N ASN A 42 14.77 -20.91 1.75
CA ASN A 42 13.86 -19.78 1.92
C ASN A 42 12.71 -19.79 0.90
N LEU A 43 12.95 -20.20 -0.34
CA LEU A 43 11.92 -20.34 -1.37
C LEU A 43 10.92 -21.43 -0.98
N LEU A 44 11.39 -22.60 -0.56
CA LEU A 44 10.52 -23.72 -0.17
C LEU A 44 9.71 -23.42 1.08
N ASN A 45 10.35 -22.89 2.12
CA ASN A 45 9.70 -22.58 3.40
C ASN A 45 8.60 -21.52 3.25
N ASN A 46 8.78 -20.57 2.31
CA ASN A 46 7.82 -19.51 2.08
C ASN A 46 6.86 -19.80 0.92
N TYR A 47 6.96 -20.93 0.22
CA TYR A 47 6.21 -21.18 -1.02
C TYR A 47 4.71 -20.89 -0.91
N TYR A 48 4.08 -21.31 0.20
CA TYR A 48 2.64 -21.15 0.41
C TYR A 48 2.20 -19.68 0.54
N SER A 49 3.09 -18.75 0.89
CA SER A 49 2.72 -17.35 1.03
C SER A 49 2.58 -16.63 -0.32
N TRP A 50 3.23 -17.12 -1.38
CA TRP A 50 3.19 -16.53 -2.74
C TRP A 50 2.70 -17.52 -3.82
N SER A 51 2.24 -18.71 -3.42
CA SER A 51 1.72 -19.73 -4.35
C SER A 51 0.43 -19.34 -5.07
N TYR A 52 -0.21 -18.24 -4.68
CA TYR A 52 -1.38 -17.69 -5.39
C TYR A 52 -1.02 -17.07 -6.74
N CYS A 53 0.27 -16.79 -6.99
CA CYS A 53 0.75 -16.29 -8.28
C CYS A 53 1.09 -17.44 -9.23
N ASP A 54 0.63 -17.39 -10.48
CA ASP A 54 0.92 -18.44 -11.46
C ASP A 54 2.42 -18.61 -11.73
N SER A 55 3.18 -17.51 -11.76
CA SER A 55 4.64 -17.52 -11.96
C SER A 55 5.39 -18.24 -10.84
N SER A 56 4.75 -18.46 -9.68
CA SER A 56 5.35 -19.24 -8.57
C SER A 56 5.53 -20.72 -8.90
N LYS A 57 4.78 -21.23 -9.88
CA LYS A 57 4.80 -22.63 -10.29
C LYS A 57 6.19 -23.10 -10.68
N ILE A 58 7.06 -22.18 -11.14
CA ILE A 58 8.47 -22.43 -11.48
C ILE A 58 9.22 -23.24 -10.43
N VAL A 59 8.86 -23.11 -9.15
CA VAL A 59 9.55 -23.79 -8.05
C VAL A 59 9.18 -25.26 -7.92
N LYS A 60 7.97 -25.66 -8.31
CA LYS A 60 7.49 -27.05 -8.15
C LYS A 60 7.16 -27.76 -9.44
N THR A 61 6.90 -27.05 -10.54
CA THR A 61 6.51 -27.64 -11.82
C THR A 61 7.68 -27.60 -12.81
N SER A 62 7.91 -28.72 -13.50
CA SER A 62 9.02 -28.87 -14.43
C SER A 62 8.74 -28.20 -15.77
N PHE A 63 9.13 -26.93 -15.92
CA PHE A 63 9.05 -26.20 -17.19
C PHE A 63 10.30 -25.40 -17.56
N LEU A 64 11.31 -25.32 -16.69
CA LEU A 64 12.57 -24.67 -17.02
C LEU A 64 13.32 -25.52 -18.03
N SER A 65 13.61 -24.97 -19.20
CA SER A 65 14.45 -25.63 -20.19
C SER A 65 15.90 -25.57 -19.74
N THR A 66 16.48 -26.73 -19.45
CA THR A 66 17.86 -26.92 -18.99
C THR A 66 18.64 -27.68 -20.04
N TRP A 67 19.80 -27.17 -20.40
CA TRP A 67 20.72 -27.81 -21.33
C TRP A 67 21.73 -28.66 -20.56
N ASP A 68 21.82 -29.93 -20.94
CA ASP A 68 22.82 -30.87 -20.44
C ASP A 68 23.79 -31.22 -21.58
N PHE A 69 25.08 -31.25 -21.25
CA PHE A 69 26.18 -31.38 -22.20
C PHE A 69 26.91 -32.72 -22.09
N LEU A 70 26.43 -33.65 -21.26
CA LEU A 70 27.03 -34.96 -21.09
C LEU A 70 26.97 -35.78 -22.41
N ASN A 71 28.10 -35.91 -23.11
CA ASN A 71 28.31 -36.57 -24.42
C ASN A 71 27.61 -35.94 -25.64
N THR A 72 26.36 -35.49 -25.54
CA THR A 72 25.60 -34.83 -26.62
C THR A 72 24.62 -33.80 -26.04
N PRO A 73 24.48 -32.59 -26.62
CA PRO A 73 23.56 -31.57 -26.11
C PRO A 73 22.11 -32.05 -26.09
N LYS A 74 21.48 -32.05 -24.90
CA LYS A 74 20.07 -32.41 -24.71
C LYS A 74 19.35 -31.35 -23.88
N VAL A 75 18.08 -31.13 -24.19
CA VAL A 75 17.21 -30.23 -23.42
C VAL A 75 16.32 -31.05 -22.52
N PHE A 76 16.34 -30.74 -21.23
CA PHE A 76 15.45 -31.29 -20.22
C PHE A 76 14.56 -30.21 -19.64
N TYR A 77 13.43 -30.60 -19.06
CA TYR A 77 12.55 -29.68 -18.34
C TYR A 77 12.64 -29.96 -16.85
N LYS A 78 13.02 -28.96 -16.07
CA LYS A 78 13.21 -29.04 -14.62
C LYS A 78 12.42 -27.96 -13.90
N ASN A 79 12.24 -28.13 -12.59
CA ASN A 79 11.74 -27.06 -11.73
C ASN A 79 12.95 -26.26 -11.19
N LEU A 80 12.71 -25.08 -10.61
CA LEU A 80 13.79 -24.23 -10.10
C LEU A 80 14.59 -24.89 -8.96
N HIS A 81 13.94 -25.73 -8.15
CA HIS A 81 14.59 -26.43 -7.06
C HIS A 81 15.63 -27.42 -7.58
N ASP A 82 15.24 -28.31 -8.50
CA ASP A 82 16.12 -29.27 -9.16
C ASP A 82 17.23 -28.55 -9.97
N GLU A 83 16.90 -27.42 -10.61
CA GLU A 83 17.87 -26.65 -11.38
C GLU A 83 18.97 -26.05 -10.49
N ILE A 84 18.60 -25.58 -9.29
CA ILE A 84 19.57 -25.10 -8.31
C ILE A 84 20.49 -26.23 -7.85
N ASP A 85 19.95 -27.42 -7.60
CA ASP A 85 20.74 -28.59 -7.21
C ASP A 85 21.74 -28.99 -8.29
N LEU A 86 21.31 -29.03 -9.56
CA LEU A 86 22.20 -29.27 -10.70
C LEU A 86 23.27 -28.19 -10.84
N PHE A 87 22.94 -26.92 -10.59
CA PHE A 87 23.92 -25.82 -10.56
C PHE A 87 24.97 -26.01 -9.47
N VAL A 88 24.56 -26.47 -8.29
CA VAL A 88 25.46 -26.77 -7.18
C VAL A 88 26.36 -27.95 -7.52
N GLU A 89 25.78 -29.06 -7.98
CA GLU A 89 26.51 -30.27 -8.36
C GLU A 89 27.57 -29.99 -9.44
N ASN A 90 27.19 -29.28 -10.51
CA ASN A 90 28.14 -28.92 -11.56
C ASN A 90 29.21 -27.93 -11.09
N SER A 91 28.92 -27.07 -10.12
CA SER A 91 29.94 -26.21 -9.51
C SER A 91 30.96 -27.02 -8.71
N GLU A 92 30.52 -28.07 -8.01
CA GLU A 92 31.40 -28.97 -7.27
C GLU A 92 32.23 -29.86 -8.19
N ASN A 93 31.60 -30.44 -9.21
CA ASN A 93 32.28 -31.26 -10.21
C ASN A 93 33.37 -30.46 -10.92
N LEU A 94 33.11 -29.19 -11.27
CA LEU A 94 34.12 -28.31 -11.85
C LEU A 94 35.34 -28.13 -10.94
N ILE A 95 35.13 -27.90 -9.64
CA ILE A 95 36.21 -27.71 -8.68
C ILE A 95 36.98 -29.02 -8.47
N TYR A 96 36.28 -30.14 -8.34
CA TYR A 96 36.89 -31.46 -8.10
C TYR A 96 37.73 -31.94 -9.28
N ASN A 97 37.23 -31.70 -10.51
CA ASN A 97 37.88 -32.14 -11.75
C ASN A 97 38.83 -31.11 -12.34
N LEU A 98 39.17 -30.02 -11.63
CA LEU A 98 40.00 -28.94 -12.14
C LEU A 98 41.36 -29.41 -12.71
N ASN A 99 41.92 -30.48 -12.14
CA ASN A 99 43.20 -31.07 -12.57
C ASN A 99 43.08 -31.99 -13.80
N ARG A 100 41.87 -32.21 -14.32
CA ARG A 100 41.58 -33.11 -15.45
C ARG A 100 40.75 -32.35 -16.49
N PRO A 101 41.40 -31.78 -17.53
CA PRO A 101 40.75 -30.87 -18.48
C PRO A 101 39.51 -31.44 -19.17
N GLU A 102 39.51 -32.73 -19.48
CA GLU A 102 38.39 -33.41 -20.16
C GLU A 102 37.18 -33.60 -19.23
N ASP A 103 37.40 -33.71 -17.91
CA ASP A 103 36.37 -34.06 -16.92
C ASP A 103 35.60 -32.85 -16.37
N TYR A 104 36.11 -31.62 -16.52
CA TYR A 104 35.43 -30.40 -16.02
C TYR A 104 34.75 -29.56 -17.12
N VAL A 105 35.04 -29.82 -18.40
CA VAL A 105 34.51 -29.03 -19.53
C VAL A 105 32.98 -29.13 -19.62
N ASP A 106 32.40 -30.31 -19.41
CA ASP A 106 30.95 -30.50 -19.42
C ASP A 106 30.26 -29.66 -18.34
N SER A 107 30.80 -29.67 -17.11
CA SER A 107 30.29 -28.85 -16.01
C SER A 107 30.47 -27.35 -16.26
N LEU A 108 31.59 -26.94 -16.86
CA LEU A 108 31.80 -25.55 -17.28
C LEU A 108 30.76 -25.12 -18.32
N GLN A 109 30.49 -25.97 -19.31
CA GLN A 109 29.48 -25.71 -20.34
C GLN A 109 28.08 -25.62 -19.75
N PHE A 110 27.73 -26.54 -18.86
CA PHE A 110 26.46 -26.51 -18.14
C PHE A 110 26.27 -25.18 -17.41
N LEU A 111 27.25 -24.74 -16.62
CA LEU A 111 27.16 -23.53 -15.81
C LEU A 111 27.00 -22.28 -16.67
N ILE A 112 27.73 -22.17 -17.79
CA ILE A 112 27.67 -21.00 -18.68
C ILE A 112 26.37 -20.99 -19.47
N SER A 113 26.02 -22.09 -20.13
CA SER A 113 24.84 -22.18 -21.00
C SER A 113 23.54 -21.98 -20.24
N ASN A 114 23.38 -22.58 -19.06
CA ASN A 114 22.18 -22.36 -18.24
C ASN A 114 22.25 -21.07 -17.42
N GLY A 115 23.46 -20.55 -17.17
CA GLY A 115 23.68 -19.34 -16.39
C GLY A 115 23.33 -18.06 -17.13
N PHE A 116 23.60 -18.02 -18.43
CA PHE A 116 23.34 -16.89 -19.33
C PHE A 116 22.24 -17.16 -20.37
N GLY A 117 21.88 -18.43 -20.60
CA GLY A 117 20.95 -18.83 -21.64
C GLY A 117 19.49 -18.83 -21.23
N GLU A 118 18.73 -19.74 -21.83
CA GLU A 118 17.26 -19.75 -21.77
C GLU A 118 16.72 -20.00 -20.36
N THR A 119 17.39 -20.85 -19.58
CA THR A 119 17.01 -21.14 -18.18
C THR A 119 16.98 -19.86 -17.35
N PHE A 120 18.05 -19.05 -17.40
CA PHE A 120 18.08 -17.77 -16.70
C PHE A 120 17.01 -16.79 -17.20
N LYS A 121 16.75 -16.74 -18.52
CA LYS A 121 15.68 -15.90 -19.08
C LYS A 121 14.30 -16.29 -18.54
N GLN A 122 14.01 -17.58 -18.42
CA GLN A 122 12.75 -18.08 -17.85
C GLN A 122 12.63 -17.80 -16.35
N VAL A 123 13.73 -17.92 -15.60
CA VAL A 123 13.78 -17.52 -14.17
C VAL A 123 13.51 -16.02 -14.03
N ASN A 124 14.17 -15.19 -14.84
CA ASN A 124 14.00 -13.74 -14.83
C ASN A 124 12.57 -13.34 -15.26
N SER A 125 12.01 -13.98 -16.29
CA SER A 125 10.63 -13.77 -16.72
C SER A 125 9.63 -14.13 -15.61
N SER A 126 9.86 -15.23 -14.89
CA SER A 126 9.04 -15.63 -13.75
C SER A 126 9.10 -14.62 -12.59
N LEU A 127 10.27 -14.02 -12.35
CA LEU A 127 10.41 -12.91 -11.39
C LEU A 127 9.54 -11.71 -11.77
N TYR A 128 9.55 -11.29 -13.04
CA TYR A 128 8.67 -10.20 -13.50
C TYR A 128 7.18 -10.58 -13.40
N GLY A 129 6.83 -11.83 -13.69
CA GLY A 129 5.47 -12.30 -13.50
C GLY A 129 5.02 -12.30 -12.03
N LEU A 130 5.91 -12.55 -11.07
CA LEU A 130 5.62 -12.41 -9.64
C LEU A 130 5.37 -10.94 -9.26
N ILE A 131 6.16 -10.01 -9.79
CA ILE A 131 5.97 -8.56 -9.57
C ILE A 131 4.59 -8.10 -10.08
N ASP A 132 4.22 -8.52 -11.29
CA ASP A 132 2.94 -8.14 -11.87
C ASP A 132 1.76 -8.76 -11.11
N CYS A 133 1.92 -9.98 -10.61
CA CYS A 133 0.95 -10.60 -9.71
C CYS A 133 0.74 -9.80 -8.42
N GLU A 134 1.81 -9.39 -7.75
CA GLU A 134 1.78 -8.56 -6.53
C GLU A 134 1.09 -7.21 -6.78
N LYS A 135 1.44 -6.52 -7.86
CA LYS A 135 0.76 -5.27 -8.26
C LYS A 135 -0.72 -5.48 -8.50
N ASN A 136 -1.09 -6.55 -9.20
CA ASN A 136 -2.49 -6.89 -9.45
C ASN A 136 -3.25 -7.16 -8.15
N GLN A 137 -2.60 -7.76 -7.15
CA GLN A 137 -3.20 -7.94 -5.83
C GLN A 137 -3.39 -6.60 -5.10
N ILE A 138 -2.44 -5.68 -5.19
CA ILE A 138 -2.57 -4.32 -4.64
C ILE A 138 -3.71 -3.56 -5.33
N TYR A 139 -3.84 -3.67 -6.66
CA TYR A 139 -4.97 -3.07 -7.39
C TYR A 139 -6.32 -3.66 -6.98
N LYS A 140 -6.40 -4.99 -6.79
CA LYS A 140 -7.61 -5.64 -6.25
C LYS A 140 -7.93 -5.14 -4.84
N LEU A 141 -6.93 -5.02 -3.97
CA LEU A 141 -7.10 -4.45 -2.63
C LEU A 141 -7.63 -3.02 -2.69
N ASN A 142 -7.08 -2.18 -3.57
CA ASN A 142 -7.56 -0.81 -3.78
C ASN A 142 -9.01 -0.78 -4.26
N PHE A 143 -9.38 -1.66 -5.18
CA PHE A 143 -10.77 -1.79 -5.62
C PHE A 143 -11.71 -2.16 -4.46
N THR A 144 -11.33 -3.14 -3.64
CA THR A 144 -12.10 -3.55 -2.46
C THR A 144 -12.24 -2.40 -1.45
N VAL A 145 -11.15 -1.67 -1.16
CA VAL A 145 -11.18 -0.52 -0.25
C VAL A 145 -12.11 0.58 -0.79
N LYS A 146 -12.02 0.93 -2.07
CA LYS A 146 -12.91 1.93 -2.68
C LYS A 146 -14.38 1.52 -2.59
N LEU A 147 -14.68 0.23 -2.81
CA LEU A 147 -16.03 -0.30 -2.70
C LEU A 147 -16.55 -0.23 -1.24
N LEU A 148 -15.72 -0.58 -0.27
CA LEU A 148 -16.05 -0.45 1.16
C LEU A 148 -16.38 1.00 1.53
N VAL A 149 -15.58 1.97 1.06
CA VAL A 149 -15.81 3.40 1.32
C VAL A 149 -17.15 3.89 0.73
N ILE A 150 -17.51 3.41 -0.46
CA ILE A 150 -18.81 3.75 -1.08
C ILE A 150 -19.96 3.18 -0.23
N ILE A 151 -19.85 1.93 0.24
CA ILE A 151 -20.86 1.31 1.11
C ILE A 151 -20.97 2.05 2.44
N GLU A 152 -19.85 2.36 3.08
CA GLU A 152 -19.80 3.13 4.34
C GLU A 152 -20.43 4.51 4.16
N SER A 153 -20.12 5.21 3.07
CA SER A 153 -20.69 6.52 2.74
C SER A 153 -22.20 6.44 2.49
N ALA A 154 -22.66 5.39 1.80
CA ALA A 154 -24.09 5.17 1.55
C ALA A 154 -24.85 4.87 2.85
N LEU A 155 -24.29 4.02 3.72
CA LEU A 155 -24.87 3.70 5.03
C LEU A 155 -24.94 4.96 5.91
N ALA A 156 -23.84 5.71 5.99
CA ALA A 156 -23.79 6.98 6.73
C ALA A 156 -24.82 7.99 6.19
N GLY A 157 -24.92 8.14 4.86
CA GLY A 157 -25.91 9.00 4.23
C GLY A 157 -27.35 8.59 4.56
N THR A 158 -27.63 7.28 4.55
CA THR A 158 -28.96 6.74 4.90
C THR A 158 -29.30 7.02 6.37
N CYS A 159 -28.35 6.81 7.29
CA CYS A 159 -28.50 7.13 8.70
C CYS A 159 -28.80 8.63 8.92
N ILE A 160 -28.13 9.51 8.19
CA ILE A 160 -28.36 10.96 8.26
C ILE A 160 -29.76 11.33 7.78
N ILE A 161 -30.21 10.75 6.67
CA ILE A 161 -31.57 10.98 6.16
C ILE A 161 -32.60 10.58 7.22
N VAL A 162 -32.43 9.41 7.84
CA VAL A 162 -33.32 8.94 8.93
C VAL A 162 -33.28 9.89 10.12
N LEU A 163 -32.11 10.35 10.56
CA LEU A 163 -31.98 11.31 11.66
C LEU A 163 -32.68 12.64 11.33
N ILE A 164 -32.52 13.16 10.12
CA ILE A 164 -33.20 14.39 9.67
C ILE A 164 -34.73 14.19 9.69
N MET A 165 -35.24 13.05 9.23
CA MET A 165 -36.67 12.74 9.29
C MET A 165 -37.18 12.71 10.74
N ILE A 166 -36.43 12.08 11.67
CA ILE A 166 -36.77 12.04 13.10
C ILE A 166 -36.80 13.45 13.68
N VAL A 167 -35.78 14.27 13.42
CA VAL A 167 -35.72 15.67 13.87
C VAL A 167 -36.91 16.48 13.36
N TYR A 168 -37.30 16.28 12.10
CA TYR A 168 -38.47 16.94 11.51
C TYR A 168 -39.77 16.49 12.19
N LEU A 169 -39.95 15.20 12.44
CA LEU A 169 -41.11 14.65 13.14
C LEU A 169 -41.23 15.20 14.57
N ILE A 170 -40.12 15.21 15.31
CA ILE A 170 -40.05 15.79 16.66
C ILE A 170 -40.42 17.27 16.62
N SER A 171 -39.84 18.05 15.70
CA SER A 171 -40.16 19.48 15.56
C SER A 171 -41.63 19.72 15.23
N LYS A 172 -42.24 18.90 14.37
CA LYS A 172 -43.67 19.00 14.04
C LYS A 172 -44.55 18.70 15.26
N ARG A 173 -44.22 17.67 16.03
CA ARG A 173 -44.94 17.32 17.26
C ARG A 173 -44.81 18.42 18.32
N TYR A 174 -43.62 18.97 18.49
CA TYR A 174 -43.36 20.07 19.43
C TYR A 174 -44.15 21.33 19.05
N ASN A 175 -44.18 21.70 17.77
CA ASN A 175 -45.00 22.81 17.27
C ASN A 175 -46.49 22.62 17.53
N LEU A 176 -46.99 21.40 17.32
CA LEU A 176 -48.38 21.07 17.57
C LEU A 176 -48.73 21.16 19.06
N LEU A 177 -47.86 20.64 19.92
CA LEU A 177 -47.99 20.74 21.38
C LEU A 177 -47.99 22.19 21.86
N TRP A 178 -47.11 23.04 21.31
CA TRP A 178 -47.07 24.45 21.70
C TRP A 178 -48.30 25.22 21.29
N ASN A 179 -48.78 25.02 20.05
CA ASN A 179 -50.01 25.65 19.58
C ASN A 179 -51.22 25.20 20.41
N PHE A 180 -51.26 23.94 20.83
CA PHE A 180 -52.29 23.44 21.74
C PHE A 180 -52.25 24.15 23.10
N ILE A 181 -51.08 24.30 23.72
CA ILE A 181 -50.96 25.00 25.01
C ILE A 181 -51.36 26.46 24.87
N ILE A 182 -50.91 27.16 23.82
CA ILE A 182 -51.28 28.56 23.59
C ILE A 182 -52.79 28.68 23.45
N GLN A 183 -53.41 27.81 22.65
CA GLN A 183 -54.86 27.82 22.46
C GLN A 183 -55.59 27.55 23.77
N ALA A 184 -55.18 26.53 24.53
CA ALA A 184 -55.79 26.19 25.82
C ALA A 184 -55.62 27.30 26.86
N ALA A 185 -54.44 27.92 26.94
CA ALA A 185 -54.19 29.06 27.82
C ALA A 185 -55.03 30.28 27.42
N THR A 186 -55.18 30.53 26.12
CA THR A 186 -56.00 31.64 25.61
C THR A 186 -57.48 31.44 25.96
N VAL A 187 -58.00 30.23 25.77
CA VAL A 187 -59.38 29.86 26.16
C VAL A 187 -59.56 30.02 27.68
N THR A 188 -58.66 29.44 28.48
CA THR A 188 -58.74 29.51 29.95
C THR A 188 -58.68 30.95 30.46
N TYR A 189 -57.85 31.80 29.85
CA TYR A 189 -57.78 33.22 30.18
C TYR A 189 -59.13 33.92 29.93
N PHE A 190 -59.74 33.71 28.77
CA PHE A 190 -61.03 34.31 28.46
C PHE A 190 -62.15 33.76 29.35
N ASP A 191 -62.13 32.47 29.70
CA ASP A 191 -63.07 31.88 30.66
C ASP A 191 -62.95 32.52 32.05
N LEU A 192 -61.72 32.73 32.54
CA LEU A 192 -61.49 33.39 33.83
C LEU A 192 -61.95 34.85 33.81
N VAL A 193 -61.67 35.59 32.74
CA VAL A 193 -62.13 36.97 32.61
C VAL A 193 -63.66 37.03 32.50
N ALA A 194 -64.29 36.11 31.76
CA ALA A 194 -65.74 35.98 31.71
C ALA A 194 -66.35 35.72 33.09
N LEU A 195 -65.78 34.78 33.87
CA LEU A 195 -66.20 34.51 35.25
C LEU A 195 -66.05 35.74 36.16
N CYS A 196 -64.98 36.52 36.00
CA CYS A 196 -64.79 37.78 36.72
C CYS A 196 -65.84 38.82 36.32
N ILE A 197 -66.14 38.95 35.02
CA ILE A 197 -67.17 39.88 34.52
C ILE A 197 -68.56 39.47 35.01
N ASP A 198 -68.90 38.18 35.00
CA ASP A 198 -70.16 37.66 35.53
C ASP A 198 -70.32 37.93 37.04
N ARG A 199 -69.22 37.77 37.81
CA ARG A 199 -69.24 38.18 39.23
C ARG A 199 -69.43 39.68 39.37
N LEU A 200 -68.73 40.48 38.57
CA LEU A 200 -68.81 41.95 38.62
C LEU A 200 -70.21 42.44 38.25
N SER A 201 -70.82 41.87 37.21
CA SER A 201 -72.18 42.18 36.75
C SER A 201 -73.21 41.78 37.80
N SER A 202 -73.04 40.64 38.47
CA SER A 202 -73.93 40.21 39.57
C SER A 202 -73.88 41.14 40.79
N VAL A 203 -72.71 41.71 41.10
CA VAL A 203 -72.51 42.58 42.28
C VAL A 203 -72.97 44.01 42.01
N HIS A 204 -72.75 44.52 40.80
CA HIS A 204 -73.04 45.92 40.45
C HIS A 204 -74.33 46.11 39.64
N GLY A 205 -75.01 45.04 39.22
CA GLY A 205 -76.30 45.11 38.50
C GLY A 205 -76.21 45.68 37.08
N VAL A 206 -75.00 45.80 36.51
CA VAL A 206 -74.76 46.33 35.16
C VAL A 206 -74.40 45.18 34.23
N ASN A 207 -75.07 45.10 33.08
CA ASN A 207 -74.99 43.96 32.16
C ASN A 207 -73.88 44.18 31.12
N PHE A 208 -72.66 43.70 31.41
CA PHE A 208 -71.49 43.85 30.55
C PHE A 208 -71.32 42.73 29.49
N ASN A 209 -72.21 41.74 29.46
CA ASN A 209 -71.96 40.45 28.82
C ASN A 209 -71.97 40.44 27.28
N GLN A 210 -72.71 41.34 26.62
CA GLN A 210 -72.98 41.22 25.19
C GLN A 210 -71.82 41.75 24.31
N GLU A 211 -71.18 42.86 24.71
CA GLU A 211 -70.05 43.44 23.98
C GLU A 211 -68.74 42.65 24.20
N TYR A 212 -68.62 41.98 25.36
CA TYR A 212 -67.47 41.16 25.71
C TYR A 212 -67.41 39.85 24.92
N GLN A 213 -68.53 39.13 24.77
CA GLN A 213 -68.55 37.86 24.04
C GLN A 213 -68.15 38.01 22.56
N ASP A 214 -68.59 39.08 21.89
CA ASP A 214 -68.21 39.36 20.51
C ASP A 214 -66.70 39.71 20.37
N ALA A 215 -66.13 40.41 21.36
CA ALA A 215 -64.69 40.69 21.41
C ALA A 215 -63.85 39.44 21.67
N VAL A 216 -64.33 38.51 22.52
CA VAL A 216 -63.68 37.23 22.82
C VAL A 216 -63.63 36.34 21.57
N GLN A 217 -64.76 36.15 20.89
CA GLN A 217 -64.85 35.32 19.68
C GLN A 217 -63.91 35.82 18.56
N LYS A 218 -63.80 37.15 18.42
CA LYS A 218 -62.95 37.82 17.43
C LYS A 218 -61.45 37.72 17.77
N ASN A 219 -61.09 37.67 19.05
CA ASN A 219 -59.70 37.55 19.49
C ASN A 219 -59.20 36.11 19.51
N ILE A 220 -60.05 35.13 19.87
CA ILE A 220 -59.74 33.70 19.79
C ILE A 220 -59.49 33.29 18.33
N SER A 221 -60.32 33.77 17.39
CA SER A 221 -60.17 33.47 15.95
C SER A 221 -58.96 34.13 15.30
N LYS A 222 -58.42 35.20 15.88
CA LYS A 222 -57.21 35.92 15.41
C LYS A 222 -55.91 35.41 16.02
N GLY A 223 -55.94 34.42 16.92
CA GLY A 223 -54.75 33.87 17.55
C GLY A 223 -53.71 33.42 16.51
N LYS A 224 -52.57 34.11 16.43
CA LYS A 224 -51.47 33.75 15.53
C LYS A 224 -50.92 32.38 15.93
N LYS A 225 -50.90 31.44 14.98
CA LYS A 225 -50.16 30.18 15.13
C LYS A 225 -48.68 30.50 15.33
N VAL A 226 -48.08 29.92 16.35
CA VAL A 226 -46.64 30.08 16.60
C VAL A 226 -45.94 28.91 15.92
N ASN A 227 -45.06 29.23 14.96
CA ASN A 227 -44.16 28.26 14.35
C ASN A 227 -42.80 28.36 15.04
N PHE A 228 -42.49 27.41 15.92
CA PHE A 228 -41.15 27.26 16.46
C PHE A 228 -40.26 26.55 15.43
N THR A 229 -39.31 27.29 14.87
CA THR A 229 -38.25 26.77 13.99
C THR A 229 -37.03 26.35 14.81
N VAL A 230 -37.20 25.42 15.76
CA VAL A 230 -36.06 24.89 16.55
C VAL A 230 -35.29 23.82 15.76
N SER A 231 -35.90 23.20 14.74
CA SER A 231 -35.30 22.15 13.90
C SER A 231 -33.98 22.56 13.24
N SER A 232 -33.80 23.83 12.90
CA SER A 232 -32.55 24.33 12.28
C SER A 232 -31.34 24.18 13.20
N ARG A 233 -31.51 24.32 14.52
CA ARG A 233 -30.43 24.15 15.50
C ARG A 233 -30.01 22.69 15.63
N TYR A 234 -30.97 21.76 15.58
CA TYR A 234 -30.70 20.32 15.57
C TYR A 234 -29.95 19.90 14.30
N ILE A 235 -30.41 20.37 13.14
CA ILE A 235 -29.78 20.11 11.84
C ILE A 235 -28.36 20.69 11.80
N LEU A 236 -28.15 21.91 12.29
CA LEU A 236 -26.83 22.53 12.33
C LEU A 236 -25.83 21.71 13.16
N ARG A 237 -26.25 21.17 14.31
CA ARG A 237 -25.40 20.32 15.15
C ARG A 237 -25.03 19.01 14.44
N LEU A 238 -26.00 18.36 13.80
CA LEU A 238 -25.76 17.17 12.95
C LEU A 238 -24.79 17.46 11.80
N LEU A 239 -24.90 18.63 11.17
CA LEU A 239 -23.99 19.05 10.12
C LEU A 239 -22.54 19.21 10.60
N ILE A 240 -22.31 19.64 11.85
CA ILE A 240 -20.95 19.73 12.41
C ILE A 240 -20.32 18.35 12.52
N LEU A 241 -21.04 17.37 13.11
CA LEU A 241 -20.54 16.00 13.25
C LEU A 241 -20.26 15.39 11.87
N PHE A 242 -21.18 15.58 10.93
CA PHE A 242 -21.01 15.12 9.55
C PHE A 242 -19.84 15.78 8.83
N SER A 243 -19.63 17.08 9.04
CA SER A 243 -18.50 17.79 8.45
C SER A 243 -17.16 17.22 8.92
N ILE A 244 -17.04 16.89 10.21
CA ILE A 244 -15.83 16.25 10.76
C ILE A 244 -15.60 14.87 10.12
N THR A 245 -16.66 14.08 9.99
CA THR A 245 -16.60 12.77 9.31
C THR A 245 -16.18 12.90 7.85
N ILE A 246 -16.74 13.85 7.09
CA ILE A 246 -16.32 14.13 5.71
C ILE A 246 -14.84 14.49 5.66
N VAL A 247 -14.40 15.44 6.51
CA VAL A 247 -13.00 15.88 6.55
C VAL A 247 -12.08 14.70 6.82
N TYR A 248 -12.40 13.84 7.78
CA TYR A 248 -11.65 12.61 8.05
C TYR A 248 -11.55 11.71 6.82
N TYR A 249 -12.67 11.35 6.19
CA TYR A 249 -12.66 10.45 5.03
C TYR A 249 -11.91 11.07 3.85
N VAL A 250 -12.09 12.36 3.58
CA VAL A 250 -11.35 13.09 2.54
C VAL A 250 -9.85 13.05 2.85
N CYS A 251 -9.43 13.39 4.07
CA CYS A 251 -8.03 13.34 4.47
C CYS A 251 -7.41 11.95 4.28
N VAL A 252 -8.09 10.90 4.77
CA VAL A 252 -7.59 9.52 4.68
C VAL A 252 -7.53 9.03 3.23
N HIS A 253 -8.60 9.18 2.46
CA HIS A 253 -8.68 8.60 1.12
C HIS A 253 -8.01 9.41 0.02
N VAL A 254 -7.92 10.73 0.15
CA VAL A 254 -7.30 11.59 -0.87
C VAL A 254 -5.80 11.77 -0.63
N TYR A 255 -5.36 11.82 0.63
CA TYR A 255 -3.95 12.15 0.94
C TYR A 255 -3.16 10.95 1.45
N ILE A 256 -3.68 10.23 2.45
CA ILE A 256 -2.91 9.20 3.16
C ILE A 256 -2.86 7.90 2.35
N TYR A 257 -4.04 7.38 1.99
CA TYR A 257 -4.18 6.09 1.33
C TYR A 257 -3.45 6.02 -0.02
N PRO A 258 -3.58 7.01 -0.94
CA PRO A 258 -2.89 6.95 -2.23
C PRO A 258 -1.36 6.99 -2.08
N THR A 259 -0.87 7.62 -1.02
CA THR A 259 0.56 7.60 -0.70
C THR A 259 0.99 6.18 -0.33
N CYS A 260 0.27 5.51 0.57
CA CYS A 260 0.55 4.12 0.95
C CYS A 260 0.47 3.16 -0.25
N GLU A 261 -0.55 3.31 -1.10
CA GLU A 261 -0.72 2.52 -2.33
C GLU A 261 0.50 2.65 -3.25
N LYS A 262 0.98 3.88 -3.50
CA LYS A 262 2.16 4.09 -4.33
C LYS A 262 3.40 3.39 -3.79
N TYR A 263 3.67 3.47 -2.48
CA TYR A 263 4.80 2.76 -1.88
C TYR A 263 4.68 1.23 -2.01
N LEU A 264 3.47 0.68 -1.88
CA LEU A 264 3.21 -0.75 -2.06
C LEU A 264 3.48 -1.20 -3.50
N ILE A 265 3.06 -0.42 -4.51
CA ILE A 265 3.26 -0.73 -5.94
C ILE A 265 4.72 -0.59 -6.36
N GLU A 266 5.41 0.44 -5.87
CA GLU A 266 6.76 0.79 -6.31
C GLU A 266 7.85 -0.06 -5.64
N ARG A 267 7.60 -0.60 -4.43
CA ARG A 267 8.53 -1.48 -3.72
C ARG A 267 8.98 -2.70 -4.53
N PRO A 268 8.09 -3.56 -5.07
CA PRO A 268 8.52 -4.74 -5.80
C PRO A 268 9.29 -4.37 -7.09
N GLU A 269 8.91 -3.27 -7.75
CA GLU A 269 9.67 -2.77 -8.91
C GLU A 269 11.07 -2.29 -8.53
N LEU A 270 11.18 -1.52 -7.45
CA LEU A 270 12.47 -1.02 -6.97
C LEU A 270 13.42 -2.17 -6.63
N LEU A 271 12.93 -3.17 -5.88
CA LEU A 271 13.72 -4.35 -5.52
C LEU A 271 14.14 -5.13 -6.76
N ALA A 272 13.23 -5.34 -7.70
CA ALA A 272 13.53 -6.06 -8.93
C ALA A 272 14.50 -5.32 -9.85
N THR A 273 14.31 -4.02 -10.08
CA THR A 273 15.27 -3.20 -10.83
C THR A 273 16.65 -3.29 -10.21
N TYR A 274 16.75 -3.27 -8.88
CA TYR A 274 18.02 -3.39 -8.19
C TYR A 274 18.65 -4.79 -8.29
N ILE A 275 17.85 -5.85 -8.12
CA ILE A 275 18.30 -7.25 -8.31
C ILE A 275 18.77 -7.48 -9.75
N SER A 276 18.03 -7.00 -10.75
CA SER A 276 18.40 -7.13 -12.16
C SER A 276 19.70 -6.39 -12.46
N ARG A 277 19.91 -5.18 -11.90
CA ARG A 277 21.20 -4.47 -12.02
C ARG A 277 22.34 -5.31 -11.43
N ARG A 278 22.14 -5.86 -10.23
CA ARG A 278 23.12 -6.75 -9.58
C ARG A 278 23.40 -8.01 -10.41
N ALA A 279 22.40 -8.56 -11.10
CA ALA A 279 22.56 -9.72 -11.97
C ALA A 279 23.31 -9.40 -13.27
N LEU A 280 23.14 -8.20 -13.82
CA LEU A 280 23.86 -7.76 -15.03
C LEU A 280 25.32 -7.37 -14.77
N THR A 281 25.67 -6.90 -13.57
CA THR A 281 27.06 -6.57 -13.20
C THR A 281 28.07 -7.71 -13.52
N PRO A 282 27.86 -8.96 -13.07
CA PRO A 282 28.75 -10.07 -13.44
C PRO A 282 28.69 -10.43 -14.92
N ALA A 283 27.55 -10.19 -15.60
CA ALA A 283 27.43 -10.41 -17.05
C ALA A 283 28.33 -9.48 -17.85
N ILE A 284 28.47 -8.21 -17.42
CA ILE A 284 29.32 -7.22 -18.09
C ILE A 284 30.78 -7.66 -18.04
N GLY A 285 31.26 -8.11 -16.89
CA GLY A 285 32.61 -8.64 -16.76
C GLY A 285 32.86 -9.90 -17.59
N PHE A 286 31.86 -10.78 -17.69
CA PHE A 286 31.93 -11.96 -18.54
C PHE A 286 32.06 -11.59 -20.02
N TRP A 287 31.12 -10.80 -20.57
CA TRP A 287 31.09 -10.47 -21.99
C TRP A 287 32.25 -9.58 -22.43
N ALA A 288 32.69 -8.64 -21.59
CA ALA A 288 33.87 -7.82 -21.85
C ALA A 288 35.15 -8.67 -21.99
N ARG A 289 35.30 -9.69 -21.12
CA ARG A 289 36.42 -10.61 -21.23
C ARG A 289 36.32 -11.47 -22.49
N GLU A 290 35.14 -12.03 -22.78
CA GLU A 290 34.96 -12.87 -23.97
C GLU A 290 35.21 -12.06 -25.27
N ALA A 291 34.77 -10.81 -25.35
CA ALA A 291 35.06 -9.90 -26.46
C ALA A 291 36.58 -9.65 -26.63
N GLY A 292 37.30 -9.42 -25.53
CA GLY A 292 38.76 -9.30 -25.60
C GLY A 292 39.47 -10.60 -25.99
N LEU A 293 38.96 -11.75 -25.56
CA LEU A 293 39.51 -13.09 -25.87
C LEU A 293 39.35 -13.50 -27.33
N GLN A 294 38.38 -12.94 -28.04
CA GLN A 294 38.16 -13.15 -29.48
C GLN A 294 39.44 -12.91 -30.29
N ARG A 295 40.20 -11.88 -29.92
CA ARG A 295 41.44 -11.49 -30.59
C ARG A 295 42.58 -12.50 -30.41
N PHE A 296 42.45 -13.40 -29.44
CA PHE A 296 43.39 -14.48 -29.18
C PHE A 296 42.88 -15.85 -29.63
N GLY A 297 41.67 -15.94 -30.23
CA GLY A 297 41.04 -17.21 -30.61
C GLY A 297 40.72 -18.12 -29.42
N LYS A 298 40.51 -17.55 -28.23
CA LYS A 298 40.38 -18.27 -26.94
C LYS A 298 39.00 -18.10 -26.29
N GLU A 299 38.05 -17.60 -27.07
CA GLU A 299 36.68 -17.32 -26.65
C GLU A 299 35.89 -18.62 -26.43
N PHE A 300 35.16 -18.68 -25.33
CA PHE A 300 34.26 -19.78 -25.01
C PHE A 300 33.10 -19.88 -26.01
N TRP A 301 32.71 -18.75 -26.60
CA TRP A 301 31.63 -18.67 -27.58
C TRP A 301 31.82 -19.64 -28.77
N THR A 302 33.04 -19.78 -29.27
CA THR A 302 33.34 -20.68 -30.40
C THR A 302 32.99 -22.14 -30.13
N LEU A 303 32.96 -22.56 -28.85
CA LEU A 303 32.58 -23.91 -28.44
C LEU A 303 31.06 -24.10 -28.42
N ASN A 304 30.28 -23.02 -28.43
CA ASN A 304 28.84 -23.05 -28.20
C ASN A 304 28.03 -22.12 -29.11
N PRO A 305 28.27 -22.04 -30.44
CA PRO A 305 27.76 -21.02 -31.37
C PRO A 305 26.22 -20.98 -31.54
N TYR A 306 25.47 -21.82 -30.83
CA TYR A 306 24.01 -21.89 -30.87
C TYR A 306 23.32 -21.06 -29.78
N PHE A 307 24.04 -20.65 -28.72
CA PHE A 307 23.43 -20.14 -27.48
C PHE A 307 23.50 -18.63 -27.27
N PHE A 308 24.48 -17.96 -27.87
CA PHE A 308 24.82 -16.57 -27.64
C PHE A 308 24.96 -15.86 -28.99
N SER A 309 25.18 -14.55 -29.01
CA SER A 309 25.64 -13.88 -30.24
C SER A 309 27.15 -13.66 -30.14
N ASN A 310 27.72 -12.89 -31.06
CA ASN A 310 29.09 -12.41 -30.90
C ASN A 310 29.26 -11.75 -29.50
N PRO A 311 30.31 -12.06 -28.72
CA PRO A 311 30.54 -11.47 -27.41
C PRO A 311 30.47 -9.94 -27.36
N GLU A 312 30.93 -9.24 -28.40
CA GLU A 312 30.81 -7.77 -28.51
C GLU A 312 29.33 -7.34 -28.55
N GLU A 313 28.48 -8.03 -29.31
CA GLU A 313 27.04 -7.74 -29.38
C GLU A 313 26.32 -8.04 -28.06
N GLU A 314 26.70 -9.13 -27.37
CA GLU A 314 26.14 -9.46 -26.07
C GLU A 314 26.57 -8.47 -24.98
N LEU A 315 27.80 -7.94 -25.06
CA LEU A 315 28.25 -6.84 -24.21
C LEU A 315 27.38 -5.59 -24.43
N ASP A 316 27.17 -5.19 -25.69
CA ASP A 316 26.33 -4.04 -26.05
C ASP A 316 24.88 -4.19 -25.56
N LYS A 317 24.28 -5.36 -25.73
CA LYS A 317 22.93 -5.68 -25.22
C LYS A 317 22.88 -5.59 -23.70
N THR A 318 23.90 -6.11 -23.02
CA THR A 318 24.01 -6.09 -21.56
C THR A 318 24.14 -4.66 -21.02
N LEU A 319 25.01 -3.85 -21.65
CA LEU A 319 25.19 -2.43 -21.32
C LEU A 319 23.90 -1.65 -21.56
N SER A 320 23.25 -1.82 -22.70
CA SER A 320 21.97 -1.18 -23.04
C SER A 320 20.87 -1.51 -22.02
N SER A 321 20.77 -2.79 -21.64
CA SER A 321 19.83 -3.25 -20.62
C SER A 321 20.13 -2.62 -19.26
N PHE A 322 21.40 -2.49 -18.90
CA PHE A 322 21.79 -1.83 -17.66
C PHE A 322 21.46 -0.33 -17.67
N TYR A 323 21.73 0.39 -18.77
CA TYR A 323 21.36 1.80 -18.89
C TYR A 323 19.85 2.02 -18.74
N TYR A 324 19.06 1.12 -19.32
CA TYR A 324 17.60 1.13 -19.13
C TYR A 324 17.22 0.95 -17.65
N LEU A 325 17.83 0.00 -16.94
CA LEU A 325 17.60 -0.20 -15.50
C LEU A 325 18.08 0.99 -14.65
N ASN A 326 19.18 1.65 -15.02
CA ASN A 326 19.63 2.88 -14.38
C ASN A 326 18.59 3.99 -14.50
N LYS A 327 18.03 4.18 -15.70
CA LYS A 327 16.96 5.16 -15.93
C LYS A 327 15.72 4.84 -15.08
N GLN A 328 15.33 3.56 -15.03
CA GLN A 328 14.24 3.09 -14.18
C GLN A 328 14.49 3.35 -12.69
N LEU A 329 15.72 3.15 -12.23
CA LEU A 329 16.11 3.40 -10.85
C LEU A 329 16.01 4.89 -10.50
N LEU A 330 16.49 5.76 -11.38
CA LEU A 330 16.41 7.22 -11.19
C LEU A 330 14.96 7.71 -11.11
N GLN A 331 14.07 7.18 -11.95
CA GLN A 331 12.63 7.51 -11.90
C GLN A 331 11.99 7.14 -10.56
N ARG A 332 12.48 6.09 -9.90
CA ARG A 332 11.96 5.58 -8.62
C ARG A 332 12.65 6.17 -7.40
N MET A 333 13.58 7.10 -7.59
CA MET A 333 14.35 7.70 -6.51
C MET A 333 13.46 8.35 -5.44
N GLN A 334 12.32 8.92 -5.81
CA GLN A 334 11.39 9.52 -4.86
C GLN A 334 10.84 8.55 -3.80
N TYR A 335 10.81 7.25 -4.10
CA TYR A 335 10.31 6.19 -3.21
C TYR A 335 11.40 5.52 -2.37
N MET A 336 12.65 5.98 -2.51
CA MET A 336 13.78 5.48 -1.74
C MET A 336 13.98 6.28 -0.45
N SER A 337 14.42 5.60 0.60
CA SER A 337 14.89 6.25 1.83
C SER A 337 16.14 7.09 1.59
N SER A 338 16.37 8.10 2.45
CA SER A 338 17.58 8.92 2.42
C SER A 338 18.85 8.07 2.57
N ILE A 339 18.79 7.01 3.38
CA ILE A 339 19.89 6.06 3.59
C ILE A 339 20.19 5.32 2.28
N VAL A 340 19.16 4.82 1.59
CA VAL A 340 19.33 4.16 0.28
C VAL A 340 19.91 5.12 -0.75
N LYS A 341 19.40 6.36 -0.83
CA LYS A 341 19.94 7.39 -1.73
C LYS A 341 21.41 7.68 -1.44
N SER A 342 21.77 7.84 -0.17
CA SER A 342 23.16 8.00 0.23
C SER A 342 23.97 6.79 -0.27
N ASN A 343 23.61 5.55 0.07
CA ASN A 343 24.41 4.40 -0.36
C ASN A 343 24.50 4.22 -1.89
N LEU A 344 23.50 4.68 -2.65
CA LEU A 344 23.51 4.65 -4.11
C LEU A 344 24.46 5.68 -4.73
N PHE A 345 24.55 6.89 -4.16
CA PHE A 345 25.29 8.02 -4.75
C PHE A 345 26.52 8.50 -3.97
N GLU A 346 26.65 8.09 -2.70
CA GLU A 346 27.70 8.47 -1.75
C GLU A 346 27.92 7.35 -0.72
N TYR A 347 29.02 6.59 -0.87
CA TYR A 347 29.39 5.59 0.13
C TYR A 347 30.65 6.02 0.88
N LYS A 348 30.46 6.67 2.04
CA LYS A 348 31.53 7.38 2.78
C LYS A 348 32.51 6.45 3.50
N ASN A 349 32.13 5.20 3.79
CA ASN A 349 32.92 4.24 4.56
C ASN A 349 33.56 3.17 3.67
N THR A 350 34.48 3.57 2.78
CA THR A 350 35.17 2.63 1.89
C THR A 350 36.61 3.04 1.58
N SER A 351 37.49 2.05 1.50
CA SER A 351 38.89 2.19 1.09
C SER A 351 39.05 2.29 -0.43
N THR A 352 38.09 1.80 -1.23
CA THR A 352 38.18 1.83 -2.69
C THR A 352 37.72 3.20 -3.22
N PRO A 353 38.57 3.96 -3.94
CA PRO A 353 38.26 5.33 -4.38
C PRO A 353 36.95 5.44 -5.17
N GLY A 354 36.68 4.49 -6.06
CA GLY A 354 35.48 4.52 -6.91
C GLY A 354 34.17 4.34 -6.12
N PHE A 355 34.18 3.63 -5.00
CA PHE A 355 32.99 3.46 -4.16
C PHE A 355 32.60 4.74 -3.42
N LYS A 356 33.51 5.72 -3.25
CA LYS A 356 33.17 6.98 -2.56
C LYS A 356 32.00 7.71 -3.22
N TYR A 357 31.86 7.55 -4.53
CA TYR A 357 30.76 8.10 -5.34
C TYR A 357 29.53 7.17 -5.40
N GLY A 358 29.44 6.17 -4.52
CA GLY A 358 28.31 5.24 -4.46
C GLY A 358 28.28 4.22 -5.60
N THR A 359 27.35 3.26 -5.48
CA THR A 359 27.24 2.17 -6.46
C THR A 359 26.76 2.64 -7.82
N PHE A 360 25.96 3.71 -7.91
CA PHE A 360 25.47 4.21 -9.19
C PHE A 360 26.61 4.67 -10.10
N TRP A 361 27.48 5.56 -9.60
CA TRP A 361 28.59 6.10 -10.37
C TRP A 361 29.68 5.07 -10.61
N TYR A 362 30.03 4.28 -9.58
CA TYR A 362 31.07 3.27 -9.72
C TYR A 362 30.71 2.22 -10.77
N THR A 363 29.44 1.83 -10.88
CA THR A 363 29.04 0.87 -11.92
C THR A 363 29.24 1.44 -13.32
N ASN A 364 28.96 2.74 -13.54
CA ASN A 364 29.23 3.39 -14.83
C ASN A 364 30.73 3.47 -15.13
N LEU A 365 31.57 3.71 -14.11
CA LEU A 365 33.03 3.68 -14.28
C LEU A 365 33.51 2.31 -14.75
N LEU A 366 33.05 1.24 -14.07
CA LEU A 366 33.39 -0.13 -14.46
C LEU A 366 32.91 -0.51 -15.86
N PHE A 367 31.96 0.23 -16.44
CA PHE A 367 31.53 0.00 -17.82
C PHE A 367 32.49 0.57 -18.82
N TYR A 368 33.05 1.74 -18.54
CA TYR A 368 34.15 2.26 -19.34
C TYR A 368 35.34 1.31 -19.26
N ASP A 369 35.70 0.83 -18.06
CA ASP A 369 36.79 -0.14 -17.89
C ASP A 369 36.49 -1.45 -18.64
N ALA A 370 35.25 -1.94 -18.62
CA ALA A 370 34.83 -3.14 -19.34
C ALA A 370 34.85 -2.93 -20.86
N TRP A 371 34.45 -1.76 -21.34
CA TRP A 371 34.51 -1.40 -22.75
C TRP A 371 35.96 -1.26 -23.24
N ASP A 372 36.83 -0.65 -22.44
CA ASP A 372 38.24 -0.45 -22.80
C ASP A 372 39.03 -1.76 -22.76
N LEU A 373 38.64 -2.70 -21.91
CA LEU A 373 39.24 -4.03 -21.83
C LEU A 373 39.26 -4.76 -23.17
N GLN A 374 38.25 -4.55 -24.03
CA GLN A 374 38.23 -5.18 -25.34
C GLN A 374 39.36 -4.66 -26.24
N TYR A 375 39.87 -3.43 -26.00
CA TYR A 375 40.89 -2.77 -26.82
C TYR A 375 42.32 -2.88 -26.29
N ASP A 376 42.52 -3.14 -24.99
CA ASP A 376 43.85 -3.26 -24.38
C ASP A 376 44.52 -4.61 -24.73
N LYS A 377 45.58 -4.56 -25.55
CA LYS A 377 46.30 -5.75 -26.02
C LYS A 377 47.48 -6.14 -25.15
N GLU A 378 48.14 -5.18 -24.53
CA GLU A 378 49.42 -5.41 -23.84
C GLU A 378 49.19 -5.92 -22.42
N ASN A 379 48.16 -5.39 -21.73
CA ASN A 379 47.87 -5.73 -20.34
C ASN A 379 46.50 -6.41 -20.14
N PHE A 380 45.90 -6.95 -21.22
CA PHE A 380 44.58 -7.59 -21.20
C PHE A 380 44.35 -8.49 -19.97
N PHE A 381 45.32 -9.35 -19.69
CA PHE A 381 45.24 -10.34 -18.63
C PHE A 381 45.20 -9.72 -17.23
N GLU A 382 45.95 -8.65 -17.00
CA GLU A 382 45.96 -7.91 -15.72
C GLU A 382 44.72 -7.02 -15.60
N ALA A 383 44.38 -6.29 -16.67
CA ALA A 383 43.18 -5.46 -16.74
C ALA A 383 41.90 -6.29 -16.50
N SER A 384 41.79 -7.48 -17.08
CA SER A 384 40.65 -8.37 -16.88
C SER A 384 40.53 -8.84 -15.42
N GLN A 385 41.66 -9.09 -14.77
CA GLN A 385 41.72 -9.51 -13.37
C GLN A 385 41.30 -8.36 -12.44
N ASN A 386 41.82 -7.15 -12.67
CA ASN A 386 41.43 -5.94 -11.94
C ASN A 386 39.94 -5.62 -12.08
N LEU A 387 39.39 -5.76 -13.29
CA LEU A 387 37.96 -5.60 -13.54
C LEU A 387 37.14 -6.63 -12.74
N THR A 388 37.56 -7.89 -12.74
CA THR A 388 36.84 -8.96 -12.03
C THR A 388 36.84 -8.76 -10.51
N ASN A 389 37.97 -8.36 -9.94
CA ASN A 389 38.09 -8.01 -8.53
C ASN A 389 37.17 -6.83 -8.18
N SER A 390 37.15 -5.79 -9.01
CA SER A 390 36.29 -4.62 -8.85
C SER A 390 34.79 -4.96 -8.91
N LEU A 391 34.39 -5.78 -9.89
CA LEU A 391 33.01 -6.25 -10.03
C LEU A 391 32.56 -7.12 -8.84
N THR A 392 33.46 -7.96 -8.31
CA THR A 392 33.18 -8.79 -7.14
C THR A 392 32.94 -7.93 -5.90
N GLN A 393 33.79 -6.93 -5.65
CA GLN A 393 33.60 -5.98 -4.55
C GLN A 393 32.28 -5.21 -4.71
N LEU A 394 31.96 -4.78 -5.95
CA LEU A 394 30.70 -4.09 -6.23
C LEU A 394 29.49 -5.00 -5.95
N GLN A 395 29.54 -6.28 -6.33
CA GLN A 395 28.46 -7.23 -6.07
C GLN A 395 28.21 -7.46 -4.57
N GLN A 396 29.27 -7.52 -3.75
CA GLN A 396 29.15 -7.61 -2.30
C GLN A 396 28.49 -6.35 -1.72
N LEU A 397 28.92 -5.17 -2.17
CA LEU A 397 28.33 -3.90 -1.75
C LEU A 397 26.86 -3.79 -2.18
N MET A 398 26.53 -4.18 -3.41
CA MET A 398 25.16 -4.21 -3.89
C MET A 398 24.29 -5.15 -3.05
N THR A 399 24.81 -6.28 -2.60
CA THR A 399 24.06 -7.20 -1.72
C THR A 399 23.70 -6.55 -0.38
N LYS A 400 24.65 -5.85 0.25
CA LYS A 400 24.38 -5.08 1.48
C LYS A 400 23.34 -3.98 1.26
N ILE A 401 23.44 -3.27 0.13
CA ILE A 401 22.48 -2.21 -0.20
C ILE A 401 21.09 -2.79 -0.47
N TYR A 402 21.00 -3.95 -1.12
CA TYR A 402 19.72 -4.63 -1.34
C TYR A 402 18.99 -4.93 -0.02
N GLU A 403 19.70 -5.44 0.99
CA GLU A 403 19.14 -5.67 2.33
C GLU A 403 18.62 -4.38 2.97
N VAL A 404 19.38 -3.28 2.83
CA VAL A 404 18.96 -1.96 3.30
C VAL A 404 17.73 -1.45 2.53
N ILE A 405 17.65 -1.68 1.21
CA ILE A 405 16.49 -1.31 0.40
C ILE A 405 15.26 -2.08 0.89
N ASP A 406 15.37 -3.41 1.06
CA ASP A 406 14.26 -4.23 1.51
C ASP A 406 13.76 -3.78 2.89
N GLN A 407 14.66 -3.70 3.87
CA GLN A 407 14.29 -3.30 5.24
C GLN A 407 13.70 -1.88 5.31
N THR A 408 14.32 -0.90 4.64
CA THR A 408 13.83 0.49 4.68
C THR A 408 12.51 0.65 3.93
N SER A 409 12.31 -0.08 2.83
CA SER A 409 11.02 -0.07 2.11
C SER A 409 9.88 -0.65 2.94
N GLN A 410 10.13 -1.75 3.68
CA GLN A 410 9.15 -2.34 4.59
C GLN A 410 8.80 -1.36 5.73
N ASN A 411 9.81 -0.74 6.34
CA ASN A 411 9.60 0.23 7.41
C ASN A 411 8.78 1.45 6.96
N MET A 412 9.03 1.95 5.75
CA MET A 412 8.25 3.06 5.17
C MET A 412 6.79 2.68 4.96
N ILE A 413 6.51 1.48 4.45
CA ILE A 413 5.13 0.98 4.28
C ILE A 413 4.45 0.85 5.65
N LEU A 414 5.14 0.29 6.65
CA LEU A 414 4.62 0.17 8.01
C LEU A 414 4.34 1.53 8.64
N GLU A 415 5.22 2.51 8.46
CA GLU A 415 5.02 3.88 8.93
C GLU A 415 3.75 4.52 8.32
N LYS A 416 3.55 4.37 7.01
CA LYS A 416 2.34 4.91 6.35
C LYS A 416 1.07 4.16 6.74
N SER A 417 1.16 2.85 6.93
CA SER A 417 0.04 2.05 7.47
C SER A 417 -0.32 2.47 8.90
N ASN A 418 0.67 2.66 9.76
CA ASN A 418 0.47 3.15 11.13
C ASN A 418 -0.14 4.56 11.16
N PHE A 419 0.19 5.42 10.20
CA PHE A 419 -0.43 6.74 10.10
C PHE A 419 -1.94 6.65 9.83
N ILE A 420 -2.40 5.68 9.02
CA ILE A 420 -3.83 5.41 8.81
C ILE A 420 -4.49 4.99 10.14
N LEU A 421 -3.83 4.10 10.90
CA LEU A 421 -4.32 3.65 12.20
C LEU A 421 -4.43 4.81 13.20
N TYR A 422 -3.38 5.64 13.31
CA TYR A 422 -3.40 6.80 14.20
C TYR A 422 -4.47 7.82 13.83
N ALA A 423 -4.68 8.06 12.53
CA ALA A 423 -5.76 8.91 12.06
C ALA A 423 -7.14 8.36 12.46
N ALA A 424 -7.36 7.05 12.35
CA ALA A 424 -8.61 6.41 12.76
C ALA A 424 -8.85 6.53 14.27
N VAL A 425 -7.82 6.28 15.10
CA VAL A 425 -7.91 6.44 16.56
C VAL A 425 -8.20 7.90 16.94
N ALA A 426 -7.51 8.86 16.32
CA ALA A 426 -7.73 10.28 16.57
C ALA A 426 -9.15 10.71 16.19
N TYR A 427 -9.68 10.21 15.07
CA TYR A 427 -11.07 10.44 14.67
C TYR A 427 -12.07 9.91 15.70
N VAL A 428 -11.91 8.65 16.13
CA VAL A 428 -12.79 8.05 17.15
C VAL A 428 -12.76 8.84 18.45
N LEU A 429 -11.58 9.22 18.94
CA LEU A 429 -11.45 10.06 20.14
C LEU A 429 -12.13 11.42 19.96
N THR A 430 -12.00 12.04 18.79
CA THR A 430 -12.66 13.32 18.47
C THR A 430 -14.17 13.19 18.52
N ILE A 431 -14.74 12.11 17.97
CA ILE A 431 -16.19 11.85 18.01
C ILE A 431 -16.67 11.60 19.44
N ILE A 432 -15.92 10.85 20.25
CA ILE A 432 -16.26 10.61 21.67
C ILE A 432 -16.29 11.92 22.45
N ILE A 433 -15.25 12.76 22.31
CA ILE A 433 -15.17 14.05 22.99
C ILE A 433 -16.34 14.95 22.57
N LEU A 434 -16.65 14.99 21.27
CA LEU A 434 -17.74 15.79 20.74
C LEU A 434 -19.11 15.28 21.22
N TYR A 435 -19.27 13.97 21.38
CA TYR A 435 -20.47 13.40 21.98
C TYR A 435 -20.67 13.88 23.42
N PHE A 436 -19.66 13.74 24.29
CA PHE A 436 -19.75 14.09 25.71
C PHE A 436 -19.83 15.60 25.95
N LEU A 437 -19.04 16.41 25.25
CA LEU A 437 -18.95 17.85 25.52
C LEU A 437 -20.00 18.68 24.78
N TYR A 438 -20.52 18.21 23.65
CA TYR A 438 -21.40 19.02 22.79
C TYR A 438 -22.81 18.44 22.64
N TYR A 439 -22.94 17.13 22.43
CA TYR A 439 -24.25 16.49 22.22
C TYR A 439 -24.97 16.17 23.52
N LEU A 440 -24.30 15.51 24.47
CA LEU A 440 -24.89 15.10 25.74
C LEU A 440 -25.51 16.28 26.52
N PRO A 441 -24.78 17.37 26.82
CA PRO A 441 -25.34 18.50 27.57
C PRO A 441 -26.51 19.17 26.83
N TYR A 442 -26.52 19.09 25.50
CA TYR A 442 -27.64 19.62 24.72
C TYR A 442 -28.89 18.76 24.81
N ILE A 443 -28.74 17.43 24.77
CA ILE A 443 -29.85 16.50 24.96
C ILE A 443 -30.43 16.69 26.36
N GLU A 444 -29.59 16.78 27.39
CA GLU A 444 -30.03 17.04 28.77
C GLU A 444 -30.82 18.34 28.89
N TYR A 445 -30.32 19.43 28.29
CA TYR A 445 -31.02 20.72 28.27
C TYR A 445 -32.39 20.66 27.59
N GLU A 446 -32.51 19.94 26.47
CA GLU A 446 -33.78 19.79 25.76
C GLU A 446 -34.74 18.84 26.51
N MET A 447 -34.23 17.80 27.18
CA MET A 447 -35.02 16.97 28.08
C MET A 447 -35.59 17.76 29.26
N GLU A 448 -34.81 18.66 29.86
CA GLU A 448 -35.27 19.53 30.94
C GLU A 448 -36.37 20.49 30.46
N ARG A 449 -36.22 21.06 29.26
CA ARG A 449 -37.27 21.90 28.64
C ARG A 449 -38.55 21.12 28.40
N LEU A 450 -38.45 19.89 27.90
CA LEU A 450 -39.60 19.00 27.71
C LEU A 450 -40.30 18.69 29.03
N SER A 451 -39.55 18.42 30.10
CA SER A 451 -40.10 18.19 31.44
C SER A 451 -40.87 19.41 31.96
N LYS A 452 -40.30 20.62 31.86
CA LYS A 452 -40.99 21.86 32.27
C LYS A 452 -42.28 22.09 31.50
N LEU A 453 -42.26 21.79 30.20
CA LEU A 453 -43.43 21.94 29.34
C LEU A 453 -44.53 20.93 29.69
N GLN A 454 -44.16 19.70 30.08
CA GLN A 454 -45.09 18.70 30.60
C GLN A 454 -45.76 19.14 31.92
N VAL A 455 -45.03 19.81 32.81
CA VAL A 455 -45.58 20.41 34.03
C VAL A 455 -46.58 21.53 33.71
N ILE A 456 -46.31 22.38 32.72
CA ILE A 456 -47.26 23.42 32.30
C ILE A 456 -48.56 22.79 31.77
N ILE A 457 -48.47 21.70 31.00
CA ILE A 457 -49.65 20.99 30.48
C ILE A 457 -50.50 20.39 31.61
N SER A 458 -49.91 19.95 32.73
CA SER A 458 -50.67 19.34 33.82
C SER A 458 -51.51 20.34 34.61
N ILE A 459 -51.16 21.64 34.56
CA ILE A 459 -51.88 22.72 35.26
C ILE A 459 -53.15 23.16 34.50
N ILE A 460 -53.24 22.87 33.20
CA ILE A 460 -54.38 23.27 32.36
C ILE A 460 -55.60 22.40 32.72
N PRO A 461 -56.76 23.00 33.10
CA PRO A 461 -57.90 22.25 33.61
C PRO A 461 -58.50 21.29 32.56
N PRO A 462 -58.99 20.11 33.00
CA PRO A 462 -59.44 19.04 32.11
C PRO A 462 -60.74 19.33 31.35
N SER A 463 -61.51 20.37 31.72
CA SER A 463 -62.75 20.75 31.03
C SER A 463 -62.53 21.05 29.54
N ILE A 464 -61.39 21.64 29.18
CA ILE A 464 -60.99 21.96 27.80
C ILE A 464 -60.47 20.72 27.04
N LYS A 465 -60.04 19.66 27.75
CA LYS A 465 -59.54 18.42 27.13
C LYS A 465 -60.65 17.60 26.47
N SER A 466 -61.92 17.80 26.86
CA SER A 466 -63.03 16.93 26.44
C SER A 466 -63.75 17.36 25.15
N GLU A 467 -63.72 18.65 24.80
CA GLU A 467 -64.63 19.17 23.76
C GLU A 467 -64.01 19.26 22.36
N LYS A 468 -62.66 19.32 22.24
CA LYS A 468 -61.92 19.33 20.96
C LYS A 468 -60.54 18.67 21.05
N SER A 469 -60.42 17.51 21.69
CA SER A 469 -59.20 16.69 21.58
C SER A 469 -59.36 15.67 20.45
N PRO A 470 -58.73 15.85 19.27
CA PRO A 470 -58.58 14.76 18.32
C PRO A 470 -57.94 13.56 19.03
N LYS A 471 -58.42 12.34 18.74
CA LYS A 471 -57.90 11.07 19.33
C LYS A 471 -56.35 10.98 19.33
N HIS A 472 -55.68 11.67 18.40
CA HIS A 472 -54.22 11.80 18.33
C HIS A 472 -53.50 12.52 19.49
N TYR A 473 -54.20 13.28 20.35
CA TYR A 473 -53.56 14.02 21.45
C TYR A 473 -53.41 13.19 22.73
N GLN A 474 -54.30 12.21 22.96
CA GLN A 474 -54.18 11.26 24.08
C GLN A 474 -53.04 10.26 23.83
N GLU A 475 -52.85 9.81 22.59
CA GLU A 475 -51.75 8.92 22.19
C GLU A 475 -50.36 9.56 22.38
N ALA A 476 -50.24 10.88 22.15
CA ALA A 476 -48.99 11.61 22.33
C ALA A 476 -48.54 11.71 23.80
N SER A 477 -49.49 11.76 24.76
CA SER A 477 -49.18 11.74 26.19
C SER A 477 -48.76 10.36 26.69
N PHE A 478 -49.32 9.29 26.09
CA PHE A 478 -49.06 7.90 26.47
C PHE A 478 -47.70 7.41 25.96
N GLN A 479 -47.27 7.81 24.76
CA GLN A 479 -45.99 7.36 24.20
C GLN A 479 -44.74 8.02 24.80
N ILE A 480 -44.87 9.23 25.38
CA ILE A 480 -43.76 9.91 26.09
C ILE A 480 -43.41 9.17 27.39
N THR A 481 -44.35 8.42 27.98
CA THR A 481 -44.09 7.63 29.19
C THR A 481 -43.31 6.35 28.91
N THR A 482 -43.37 5.82 27.68
CA THR A 482 -42.65 4.62 27.22
C THR A 482 -41.24 4.87 26.65
N ILE A 483 -40.77 6.12 26.65
CA ILE A 483 -39.40 6.48 26.21
C ILE A 483 -38.46 6.73 27.41
N LYS A 484 -38.99 6.69 28.64
CA LYS A 484 -38.18 6.42 29.85
C LYS A 484 -37.98 4.92 29.99
#